data_AF-A0A517SFU2-F1
#
_entry.id   AF-A0A517SFU2-F1
#
_cell.length_a   1.000
_cell.length_b   1.000
_cell.length_c   1.000
_cell.angle_alpha   90.00
_cell.angle_beta   90.00
_cell.angle_gamma   90.00
#
_symmetry.space_group_name_H-M   'P 1'
#
loop_
_entity.id
_entity.type
_entity.pdbx_description
1 polymer ?
#
loop_
_entity_poly.entity_id
_entity_poly.type
_entity_poly.pdbx_seq_one_letter_code
_entity_poly.pdbx_strand_id
1 'polypeptide(L)'
;MRGAQEIGWLPGLLSLARIDFPAIIGRVSRRHQRFAVRMSLLHESDRHRINGRLGTVLLLAGVGGLVLCLFAQSGQLPPVMLRIWGRVPAFWWTATFALFGGGFAALWSSGHASTEWKPRHGGRRFESAVLYTKHDCPLCDDARFLLQMYRRWLPPIREIDIDIHADFRDAFCKCVPVLELDDEIRFRGKINETLLQRLLEGTPPAETTTTRA
;
A
#
# COMPACT_ATOMS: atom_id res chain seq x y z
N MET A 1 65.50 -55.81 -40.63
CA MET A 1 64.60 -55.01 -39.77
C MET A 1 63.68 -54.21 -40.71
N ARG A 2 62.55 -54.78 -41.15
CA ARG A 2 61.16 -54.22 -41.09
C ARG A 2 61.11 -52.70 -40.82
N GLY A 3 60.47 -51.80 -41.56
CA GLY A 3 59.61 -51.82 -42.74
C GLY A 3 58.82 -50.48 -42.83
N ALA A 4 58.52 -50.00 -44.05
CA ALA A 4 57.35 -49.24 -44.56
C ALA A 4 56.47 -48.43 -43.55
N GLN A 5 56.25 -47.12 -43.68
CA GLN A 5 55.35 -46.36 -44.60
C GLN A 5 54.32 -45.57 -43.75
N GLU A 6 54.04 -44.35 -44.21
CA GLU A 6 52.85 -43.48 -44.10
C GLU A 6 51.88 -43.57 -42.89
N ILE A 7 51.38 -42.41 -42.45
CA ILE A 7 49.96 -42.01 -42.44
C ILE A 7 49.87 -40.62 -41.78
N GLY A 8 49.34 -39.65 -42.52
CA GLY A 8 48.99 -38.33 -42.01
C GLY A 8 47.80 -38.36 -41.06
N TRP A 9 47.80 -37.45 -40.08
CA TRP A 9 46.64 -37.13 -39.27
C TRP A 9 46.53 -35.60 -39.11
N LEU A 10 45.59 -35.04 -39.89
CA LEU A 10 44.64 -33.96 -39.62
C LEU A 10 45.13 -32.65 -38.96
N PRO A 11 45.00 -31.50 -39.67
CA PRO A 11 44.91 -30.20 -39.03
C PRO A 11 43.47 -29.97 -38.54
N GLY A 12 43.34 -29.52 -37.30
CA GLY A 12 42.09 -28.97 -36.77
C GLY A 12 41.25 -29.97 -35.99
N LEU A 13 41.27 -29.83 -34.65
CA LEU A 13 40.12 -30.03 -33.77
C LEU A 13 40.50 -29.90 -32.28
N LEU A 14 41.14 -28.79 -31.88
CA LEU A 14 41.16 -28.41 -30.48
C LEU A 14 41.01 -26.90 -30.35
N SER A 15 40.04 -26.49 -29.52
CA SER A 15 39.70 -25.12 -29.14
C SER A 15 38.61 -24.41 -29.95
N LEU A 16 37.57 -25.15 -30.36
CA LEU A 16 36.20 -24.61 -30.39
C LEU A 16 35.46 -25.12 -29.14
N ALA A 17 34.60 -24.27 -28.59
CA ALA A 17 33.70 -24.52 -27.46
C ALA A 17 34.24 -24.25 -26.04
N ARG A 18 34.65 -23.01 -25.77
CA ARG A 18 34.28 -22.37 -24.49
C ARG A 18 32.92 -21.71 -24.71
N ILE A 19 31.86 -22.51 -24.67
CA ILE A 19 30.48 -22.04 -24.74
C ILE A 19 30.17 -21.34 -23.43
N ASP A 20 29.88 -20.04 -23.51
CA ASP A 20 29.39 -19.18 -22.43
C ASP A 20 28.10 -19.76 -21.82
N PHE A 21 28.26 -20.45 -20.68
CA PHE A 21 27.17 -21.07 -19.94
C PHE A 21 26.55 -20.25 -18.77
N PRO A 22 26.63 -18.90 -18.65
CA PRO A 22 25.89 -18.20 -17.58
C PRO A 22 24.54 -17.60 -18.02
N ALA A 23 24.20 -17.54 -19.31
CA ALA A 23 23.07 -16.73 -19.78
C ALA A 23 21.69 -17.43 -19.80
N ILE A 24 21.63 -18.77 -19.74
CA ILE A 24 20.38 -19.53 -19.93
C ILE A 24 19.70 -19.86 -18.59
N ILE A 25 20.46 -20.13 -17.52
CA ILE A 25 19.90 -20.51 -16.21
C ILE A 25 19.17 -19.32 -15.55
N GLY A 26 19.58 -18.07 -15.81
CA GLY A 26 18.91 -16.87 -15.30
C GLY A 26 17.55 -16.52 -15.95
N ARG A 27 17.13 -17.24 -17.00
CA ARG A 27 15.88 -16.97 -17.73
C ARG A 27 14.71 -17.86 -17.28
N VAL A 28 14.99 -19.08 -16.83
CA VAL A 28 13.96 -20.03 -16.34
C VAL A 28 13.41 -19.60 -14.97
N SER A 29 14.28 -19.13 -14.06
CA SER A 29 13.89 -18.58 -12.74
C SER A 29 12.91 -17.39 -12.85
N ARG A 30 13.05 -16.55 -13.89
CA ARG A 30 12.20 -15.38 -14.11
C ARG A 30 10.75 -15.69 -14.51
N ARG A 31 10.42 -16.89 -15.00
CA ARG A 31 9.03 -17.28 -15.29
C ARG A 31 8.32 -17.82 -14.06
N HIS A 32 8.99 -18.64 -13.26
CA HIS A 32 8.42 -19.17 -12.03
C HIS A 32 8.19 -18.08 -10.98
N GLN A 33 9.11 -17.11 -10.84
CA GLN A 33 8.90 -15.95 -9.96
C GLN A 33 7.71 -15.10 -10.40
N ARG A 34 7.51 -14.88 -11.71
CA ARG A 34 6.35 -14.10 -12.21
C ARG A 34 5.01 -14.80 -11.94
N PHE A 35 4.97 -16.13 -11.97
CA PHE A 35 3.75 -16.89 -11.71
C PHE A 35 3.37 -16.87 -10.23
N ALA A 36 4.35 -17.07 -9.32
CA ALA A 36 4.11 -17.02 -7.88
C ALA A 36 3.65 -15.62 -7.43
N VAL A 37 4.30 -14.56 -7.93
CA VAL A 37 3.92 -13.16 -7.63
C VAL A 37 2.53 -12.83 -8.17
N ARG A 38 2.19 -13.31 -9.38
CA ARG A 38 0.85 -13.05 -9.95
C ARG A 38 -0.26 -13.78 -9.18
N MET A 39 0.02 -14.97 -8.65
CA MET A 39 -0.96 -15.74 -7.88
C MET A 39 -1.17 -15.17 -6.47
N SER A 40 -0.11 -14.68 -5.80
CA SER A 40 -0.26 -13.96 -4.52
C SER A 40 -0.98 -12.63 -4.68
N LEU A 41 -0.72 -11.87 -5.75
CA LEU A 41 -1.42 -10.61 -6.02
C LEU A 41 -2.91 -10.79 -6.32
N LEU A 42 -3.31 -11.91 -6.94
CA LEU A 42 -4.73 -12.23 -7.16
C LEU A 42 -5.44 -12.62 -5.86
N HIS A 43 -4.79 -13.42 -5.01
CA HIS A 43 -5.33 -13.83 -3.71
C HIS A 43 -5.51 -12.64 -2.74
N GLU A 44 -4.58 -11.69 -2.75
CA GLU A 44 -4.66 -10.47 -1.95
C GLU A 44 -5.75 -9.51 -2.47
N SER A 45 -5.85 -9.35 -3.81
CA SER A 45 -6.91 -8.56 -4.46
C SER A 45 -8.32 -9.04 -4.11
N ASP A 46 -8.55 -10.36 -4.05
CA ASP A 46 -9.87 -10.91 -3.71
C ASP A 46 -10.21 -10.68 -2.23
N ARG A 47 -9.24 -10.82 -1.32
CA ARG A 47 -9.45 -10.54 0.11
C ARG A 47 -9.84 -9.08 0.38
N HIS A 48 -9.23 -8.12 -0.33
CA HIS A 48 -9.60 -6.70 -0.22
C HIS A 48 -11.00 -6.38 -0.77
N ARG A 49 -11.40 -7.00 -1.89
CA ARG A 49 -12.77 -6.85 -2.42
C ARG A 49 -13.80 -7.46 -1.49
N ILE A 50 -13.50 -8.60 -0.88
CA ILE A 50 -14.39 -9.27 0.07
C ILE A 50 -14.56 -8.42 1.33
N ASN A 51 -13.48 -7.86 1.89
CA ASN A 51 -13.54 -7.02 3.09
C ASN A 51 -14.33 -5.71 2.85
N GLY A 52 -14.13 -5.05 1.70
CA GLY A 52 -14.91 -3.85 1.35
C GLY A 52 -16.40 -4.14 1.14
N ARG A 53 -16.74 -5.28 0.50
CA ARG A 53 -18.12 -5.73 0.36
C ARG A 53 -18.75 -6.09 1.70
N LEU A 54 -18.02 -6.78 2.57
CA LEU A 54 -18.49 -7.14 3.91
C LEU A 54 -18.77 -5.89 4.75
N GLY A 55 -17.86 -4.91 4.73
CA GLY A 55 -18.04 -3.62 5.41
C GLY A 55 -19.27 -2.86 4.91
N THR A 56 -19.50 -2.85 3.59
CA THR A 56 -20.70 -2.23 2.99
C THR A 56 -21.98 -2.90 3.46
N VAL A 57 -22.03 -4.24 3.45
CA VAL A 57 -23.19 -5.01 3.94
C VAL A 57 -23.44 -4.74 5.42
N LEU A 58 -22.39 -4.71 6.24
CA LEU A 58 -22.51 -4.47 7.67
C LEU A 58 -23.02 -3.06 7.99
N LEU A 59 -22.55 -2.05 7.24
CA LEU A 59 -22.99 -0.67 7.36
C LEU A 59 -24.46 -0.52 6.95
N LEU A 60 -24.88 -1.12 5.84
CA LEU A 60 -26.27 -1.13 5.40
C LEU A 60 -27.19 -1.83 6.42
N ALA A 61 -26.73 -2.94 7.01
CA ALA A 61 -27.46 -3.63 8.07
C ALA A 61 -27.61 -2.75 9.33
N GLY A 62 -26.55 -2.02 9.72
CA GLY A 62 -26.59 -1.05 10.82
C GLY A 62 -27.56 0.11 10.55
N VAL A 63 -27.52 0.70 9.35
CA VAL A 63 -28.47 1.77 8.96
C VAL A 63 -29.90 1.25 8.94
N GLY A 64 -30.14 0.06 8.39
CA GLY A 64 -31.46 -0.58 8.41
C GLY A 64 -31.97 -0.83 9.83
N GLY A 65 -31.12 -1.32 10.73
CA GLY A 65 -31.44 -1.49 12.15
C GLY A 65 -31.79 -0.18 12.85
N LEU A 66 -31.07 0.91 12.53
CA LEU A 66 -31.33 2.25 13.07
C LEU A 66 -32.70 2.76 12.62
N VAL A 67 -32.98 2.66 11.32
CA VAL A 67 -34.29 3.04 10.74
C VAL A 67 -35.41 2.23 11.39
N LEU A 68 -35.22 0.92 11.57
CA LEU A 68 -36.21 0.07 12.23
C LEU A 68 -36.44 0.51 13.68
N CYS A 69 -35.38 0.81 14.45
CA CYS A 69 -35.50 1.29 15.84
C CYS A 69 -36.25 2.62 15.93
N LEU A 70 -36.02 3.53 14.98
CA LEU A 70 -36.75 4.79 14.89
C LEU A 70 -38.23 4.57 14.54
N PHE A 71 -38.53 3.63 13.64
CA PHE A 71 -39.89 3.23 13.31
C PHE A 71 -40.61 2.52 14.47
N ALA A 72 -39.85 1.89 15.38
CA ALA A 72 -40.40 1.32 16.60
C ALA A 72 -40.92 2.37 17.57
N GLN A 73 -40.26 3.52 17.64
CA GLN A 73 -40.71 4.63 18.47
C GLN A 73 -41.95 5.33 17.93
N SER A 74 -42.19 5.31 16.61
CA SER A 74 -43.38 5.91 16.00
C SER A 74 -44.67 5.09 16.24
N GLY A 75 -44.57 3.92 16.87
CA GLY A 75 -45.73 3.08 17.23
C GLY A 75 -46.41 2.38 16.05
N GLN A 76 -45.82 2.41 14.85
CA GLN A 76 -46.40 1.86 13.62
C GLN A 76 -46.07 0.37 13.40
N LEU A 77 -45.50 -0.31 14.38
CA LEU A 77 -45.06 -1.70 14.24
C LEU A 77 -46.14 -2.73 14.63
N PRO A 78 -46.13 -3.91 13.99
CA PRO A 78 -47.06 -4.98 14.33
C PRO A 78 -46.88 -5.46 15.79
N PRO A 79 -47.99 -5.81 16.48
CA PRO A 79 -48.01 -6.07 17.92
C PRO A 79 -47.17 -7.28 18.38
N VAL A 80 -46.87 -8.23 17.49
CA VAL A 80 -45.99 -9.37 17.76
C VAL A 80 -44.53 -8.92 17.94
N MET A 81 -44.10 -7.91 17.18
CA MET A 81 -42.74 -7.39 17.19
C MET A 81 -42.49 -6.47 18.39
N LEU A 82 -43.52 -5.75 18.84
CA LEU A 82 -43.47 -4.92 20.07
C LEU A 82 -43.15 -5.73 21.35
N ARG A 83 -43.61 -6.99 21.46
CA ARG A 83 -43.35 -7.82 22.66
C ARG A 83 -41.88 -8.18 22.85
N ILE A 84 -41.16 -8.45 21.77
CA ILE A 84 -39.74 -8.81 21.81
C ILE A 84 -38.90 -7.54 22.00
N TRP A 85 -39.32 -6.43 21.38
CA TRP A 85 -38.57 -5.18 21.42
C TRP A 85 -38.67 -4.45 22.77
N GLY A 86 -39.84 -4.48 23.41
CA GLY A 86 -40.08 -3.81 24.68
C GLY A 86 -39.40 -4.47 25.89
N ARG A 87 -38.92 -5.72 25.75
CA ARG A 87 -38.30 -6.46 26.86
C ARG A 87 -36.86 -6.01 27.14
N VAL A 88 -36.14 -5.55 26.11
CA VAL A 88 -34.73 -5.12 26.21
C VAL A 88 -34.40 -4.04 25.15
N PRO A 89 -34.96 -2.83 25.24
CA PRO A 89 -34.77 -1.79 24.22
C PRO A 89 -33.30 -1.35 24.07
N ALA A 90 -32.54 -1.36 25.18
CA ALA A 90 -31.12 -1.01 25.18
C ALA A 90 -30.27 -1.95 24.31
N PHE A 91 -30.58 -3.25 24.28
CA PHE A 91 -29.83 -4.24 23.50
C PHE A 91 -29.89 -3.96 21.99
N TRP A 92 -31.05 -3.51 21.49
CA TRP A 92 -31.23 -3.26 20.06
C TRP A 92 -30.52 -1.99 19.60
N TRP A 93 -30.49 -0.95 20.44
CA TRP A 93 -29.70 0.24 20.19
C TRP A 93 -28.20 -0.08 20.19
N THR A 94 -27.71 -0.82 21.19
CA THR A 94 -26.28 -1.19 21.25
C THR A 94 -25.86 -2.07 20.08
N ALA A 95 -26.67 -3.05 19.69
CA ALA A 95 -26.42 -3.90 18.52
C ALA A 95 -26.35 -3.08 17.22
N THR A 96 -27.28 -2.13 17.04
CA THR A 96 -27.32 -1.25 15.87
C THR A 96 -26.09 -0.35 15.80
N PHE A 97 -25.73 0.32 16.89
CA PHE A 97 -24.53 1.16 16.95
C PHE A 97 -23.25 0.35 16.77
N ALA A 98 -23.18 -0.87 17.32
CA ALA A 98 -22.05 -1.77 17.12
C ALA A 98 -21.90 -2.20 15.66
N LEU A 99 -23.00 -2.54 14.98
CA LEU A 99 -23.02 -2.88 13.55
C LEU A 99 -22.64 -1.69 12.68
N PHE A 100 -23.22 -0.51 12.94
CA PHE A 100 -22.92 0.70 12.20
C PHE A 100 -21.47 1.17 12.40
N GLY A 101 -21.03 1.26 13.65
CA GLY A 101 -19.66 1.66 14.01
C GLY A 101 -18.62 0.65 13.54
N GLY A 102 -18.90 -0.65 13.68
CA GLY A 102 -18.05 -1.71 13.14
C GLY A 102 -17.96 -1.68 11.61
N GLY A 103 -19.09 -1.49 10.93
CA GLY A 103 -19.14 -1.36 9.46
C GLY A 103 -18.39 -0.12 8.97
N PHE A 104 -18.56 1.02 9.63
CA PHE A 104 -17.83 2.25 9.34
C PHE A 104 -16.33 2.09 9.55
N ALA A 105 -15.89 1.54 10.68
CA ALA A 105 -14.48 1.29 10.97
C ALA A 105 -13.84 0.29 9.98
N ALA A 106 -14.57 -0.76 9.59
CA ALA A 106 -14.11 -1.73 8.61
C ALA A 106 -13.97 -1.11 7.20
N LEU A 107 -14.93 -0.28 6.79
CA LEU A 107 -14.88 0.41 5.50
C LEU A 107 -13.77 1.48 5.49
N TRP A 108 -13.62 2.22 6.59
CA TRP A 108 -12.55 3.20 6.78
C TRP A 108 -11.17 2.53 6.69
N SER A 109 -10.95 1.43 7.42
CA SER A 109 -9.68 0.70 7.36
C SER A 109 -9.44 0.01 6.00
N SER A 110 -10.49 -0.37 5.28
CA SER A 110 -10.39 -0.89 3.91
C SER A 110 -10.01 0.20 2.90
N GLY A 111 -10.49 1.44 3.09
CA GLY A 111 -10.07 2.59 2.29
C GLY A 111 -8.60 2.95 2.49
N HIS A 112 -8.03 2.58 3.64
CA HIS A 112 -6.62 2.76 3.97
C HIS A 112 -5.88 1.42 4.07
N ALA A 113 -6.30 0.41 3.30
CA ALA A 113 -5.77 -0.94 3.44
C ALA A 113 -4.24 -0.97 3.38
N SER A 114 -3.66 -1.45 4.47
CA SER A 114 -2.23 -1.65 4.69
C SER A 114 -1.55 -2.21 3.45
N THR A 115 -0.56 -1.46 2.97
CA THR A 115 0.28 -1.92 1.89
C THR A 115 1.10 -3.11 2.36
N GLU A 116 0.73 -4.30 1.89
CA GLU A 116 1.60 -5.49 1.86
C GLU A 116 2.79 -5.27 0.90
N TRP A 117 2.90 -4.09 0.31
CA TRP A 117 4.06 -3.69 -0.46
C TRP A 117 5.31 -3.67 0.43
N LYS A 118 6.35 -4.39 -0.01
CA LYS A 118 7.67 -4.41 0.59
C LYS A 118 8.70 -4.18 -0.51
N PRO A 119 9.63 -3.23 -0.35
CA PRO A 119 10.63 -2.96 -1.37
C PRO A 119 11.57 -4.15 -1.53
N ARG A 120 12.05 -4.36 -2.76
CA ARG A 120 13.02 -5.42 -3.09
C ARG A 120 14.33 -5.32 -2.30
N HIS A 121 14.72 -4.08 -1.98
CA HIS A 121 15.88 -3.78 -1.15
C HIS A 121 15.41 -3.01 0.08
N GLY A 122 15.77 -3.51 1.27
CA GLY A 122 15.49 -2.82 2.54
C GLY A 122 16.42 -1.64 2.77
N GLY A 123 16.15 -0.87 3.82
CA GLY A 123 16.94 0.31 4.21
C GLY A 123 16.17 1.63 4.03
N ARG A 124 16.71 2.70 4.64
CA ARG A 124 16.25 4.07 4.42
C ARG A 124 16.76 4.54 3.06
N ARG A 125 15.88 5.16 2.26
CA ARG A 125 16.17 5.64 0.90
C ARG A 125 16.27 7.15 0.78
N PHE A 126 15.69 7.85 1.75
CA PHE A 126 15.67 9.30 1.86
C PHE A 126 16.21 9.67 3.24
N GLU A 127 16.92 10.78 3.31
CA GLU A 127 17.46 11.37 4.54
C GLU A 127 16.44 12.30 5.20
N SER A 128 15.68 13.07 4.40
CA SER A 128 14.68 14.01 4.89
C SER A 128 13.30 13.79 4.25
N ALA A 129 12.25 14.01 5.05
CA ALA A 129 10.87 14.06 4.57
C ALA A 129 10.13 15.21 5.24
N VAL A 130 9.58 16.13 4.46
CA VAL A 130 8.81 17.28 4.93
C VAL A 130 7.43 17.27 4.30
N LEU A 131 6.40 17.29 5.14
CA LEU A 131 5.01 17.38 4.70
C LEU A 131 4.48 18.77 5.01
N TYR A 132 4.21 19.53 3.96
CA TYR A 132 3.53 20.81 4.07
C TYR A 132 2.02 20.58 4.18
N THR A 133 1.45 21.07 5.28
CA THR A 133 0.03 20.95 5.62
C THR A 133 -0.59 22.32 5.85
N LYS A 134 -1.91 22.37 5.97
CA LYS A 134 -2.66 23.57 6.35
C LYS A 134 -3.76 23.18 7.32
N HIS A 135 -4.31 24.16 8.04
CA HIS A 135 -5.44 23.89 8.93
C HIS A 135 -6.70 23.49 8.13
N ASP A 136 -7.51 22.60 8.71
CA ASP A 136 -8.79 22.14 8.15
C ASP A 136 -8.69 21.60 6.70
N CYS A 137 -7.83 20.60 6.49
CA CYS A 137 -7.64 19.99 5.17
C CYS A 137 -7.72 18.45 5.22
N PRO A 138 -8.86 17.86 4.77
CA PRO A 138 -9.03 16.41 4.74
C PRO A 138 -7.95 15.67 3.94
N LEU A 139 -7.46 16.28 2.86
CA LEU A 139 -6.39 15.69 2.05
C LEU A 139 -5.04 15.62 2.79
N CYS A 140 -4.78 16.55 3.72
CA CYS A 140 -3.58 16.50 4.55
C CYS A 140 -3.64 15.34 5.55
N ASP A 141 -4.83 15.07 6.10
CA ASP A 141 -5.03 13.96 7.02
C ASP A 141 -4.86 12.60 6.30
N ASP A 142 -5.42 12.46 5.09
CA ASP A 142 -5.20 11.31 4.22
C ASP A 142 -3.71 11.10 3.94
N ALA A 143 -2.99 12.18 3.59
CA ALA A 143 -1.56 12.14 3.32
C ALA A 143 -0.76 11.74 4.57
N ARG A 144 -1.08 12.29 5.74
CA ARG A 144 -0.46 11.94 7.03
C ARG A 144 -0.66 10.47 7.34
N PHE A 145 -1.89 9.97 7.18
CA PHE A 145 -2.20 8.56 7.43
C PHE A 145 -1.39 7.64 6.51
N LEU A 146 -1.40 7.92 5.21
CA LEU A 146 -0.65 7.17 4.22
C LEU A 146 0.84 7.13 4.57
N LEU A 147 1.46 8.28 4.86
CA LEU A 147 2.88 8.34 5.17
C LEU A 147 3.24 7.63 6.49
N GLN A 148 2.33 7.61 7.47
CA GLN A 148 2.51 6.82 8.69
C GLN A 148 2.58 5.31 8.41
N MET A 149 1.79 4.80 7.46
CA MET A 149 1.85 3.38 7.05
C MET A 149 3.23 3.02 6.48
N TYR A 150 3.88 3.97 5.81
CA TYR A 150 5.20 3.80 5.20
C TYR A 150 6.37 4.25 6.07
N ARG A 151 6.13 4.63 7.34
CA ARG A 151 7.17 5.11 8.28
C ARG A 151 8.35 4.17 8.47
N ARG A 152 8.19 2.88 8.17
CA ARG A 152 9.29 1.90 8.20
C ARG A 152 10.35 2.13 7.12
N TRP A 153 9.95 2.72 5.99
CA TRP A 153 10.81 2.93 4.82
C TRP A 153 11.11 4.41 4.55
N LEU A 154 10.33 5.32 5.12
CA LEU A 154 10.60 6.75 5.08
C LEU A 154 11.36 7.23 6.34
N PRO A 155 12.12 8.33 6.23
CA PRO A 155 12.65 9.03 7.38
C PRO A 155 11.53 9.65 8.22
N PRO A 156 11.82 10.13 9.45
CA PRO A 156 10.85 10.87 10.26
C PRO A 156 10.26 12.04 9.49
N ILE A 157 8.94 12.08 9.39
CA ILE A 157 8.22 13.12 8.64
C ILE A 157 8.12 14.36 9.50
N ARG A 158 8.63 15.49 9.01
CA ARG A 158 8.45 16.79 9.63
C ARG A 158 7.24 17.49 9.01
N GLU A 159 6.23 17.77 9.81
CA GLU A 159 5.06 18.53 9.37
C GLU A 159 5.32 20.02 9.52
N ILE A 160 5.01 20.80 8.48
CA ILE A 160 5.10 22.26 8.48
C ILE A 160 3.76 22.84 8.06
N ASP A 161 3.18 23.66 8.93
CA ASP A 161 1.95 24.39 8.62
C ASP A 161 2.28 25.61 7.75
N ILE A 162 1.72 25.64 6.55
CA ILE A 162 1.95 26.74 5.59
C ILE A 162 1.21 28.02 5.98
N ASP A 163 0.20 27.97 6.86
CA ASP A 163 -0.53 29.17 7.28
C ASP A 163 0.32 30.06 8.19
N ILE A 164 1.29 29.47 8.89
CA ILE A 164 2.22 30.15 9.80
C ILE A 164 3.37 30.84 9.02
N HIS A 165 3.75 30.31 7.85
CA HIS A 165 4.90 30.76 7.09
C HIS A 165 4.49 31.37 5.74
N ALA A 166 4.59 32.70 5.63
CA ALA A 166 4.17 33.44 4.44
C ALA A 166 4.84 32.95 3.14
N ASP A 167 6.13 32.57 3.20
CA ASP A 167 6.90 32.11 2.04
C ASP A 167 6.33 30.82 1.42
N PHE A 168 5.84 29.89 2.26
CA PHE A 168 5.25 28.64 1.79
C PHE A 168 3.78 28.79 1.40
N ARG A 169 3.08 29.76 2.01
CA ARG A 169 1.69 30.05 1.69
C ARG A 169 1.56 30.48 0.23
N ASP A 170 2.38 31.41 -0.23
CA ASP A 170 2.29 31.92 -1.60
C ASP A 170 2.69 30.84 -2.64
N ALA A 171 3.63 29.95 -2.29
CA ALA A 171 4.08 28.87 -3.15
C ALA A 171 3.10 27.68 -3.24
N PHE A 172 2.43 27.33 -2.13
CA PHE A 172 1.70 26.05 -2.01
C PHE A 172 0.21 26.16 -1.67
N CYS A 173 -0.35 27.36 -1.45
CA CYS A 173 -1.74 27.56 -1.00
C CYS A 173 -2.80 26.74 -1.78
N LYS A 174 -2.62 26.52 -3.09
CA LYS A 174 -3.57 25.76 -3.93
C LYS A 174 -3.27 24.27 -4.08
N CYS A 175 -2.12 23.80 -3.58
CA CYS A 175 -1.58 22.47 -3.88
C CYS A 175 -1.22 21.66 -2.63
N VAL A 176 -1.68 22.08 -1.45
CA VAL A 176 -1.50 21.34 -0.20
C VAL A 176 -2.37 20.06 -0.21
N PRO A 177 -1.88 18.90 0.25
CA PRO A 177 -0.56 18.65 0.85
C PRO A 177 0.58 18.56 -0.16
N VAL A 178 1.77 19.00 0.25
CA VAL A 178 3.00 18.88 -0.56
C VAL A 178 4.00 18.02 0.20
N LEU A 179 4.52 16.97 -0.43
CA LEU A 179 5.56 16.11 0.13
C LEU A 179 6.90 16.41 -0.54
N GLU A 180 7.85 16.80 0.28
CA GLU A 180 9.26 16.99 -0.07
C GLU A 180 10.09 15.84 0.50
N LEU A 181 10.97 15.28 -0.33
CA LEU A 181 11.89 14.21 0.02
C LEU A 181 13.28 14.59 -0.49
N ASP A 182 14.28 14.62 0.39
CA ASP A 182 15.64 15.06 0.09
C ASP A 182 15.69 16.44 -0.61
N ASP A 183 14.98 17.42 -0.03
CA ASP A 183 14.88 18.80 -0.52
C ASP A 183 14.25 18.95 -1.93
N GLU A 184 13.65 17.88 -2.46
CA GLU A 184 12.93 17.87 -3.74
C GLU A 184 11.43 17.60 -3.54
N ILE A 185 10.59 18.45 -4.14
CA ILE A 185 9.12 18.27 -4.10
C ILE A 185 8.71 17.12 -5.01
N ARG A 186 8.32 15.99 -4.41
CA ARG A 186 7.93 14.77 -5.14
C ARG A 186 6.43 14.66 -5.37
N PHE A 187 5.62 15.21 -4.47
CA PHE A 187 4.16 15.19 -4.58
C PHE A 187 3.55 16.54 -4.28
N ARG A 188 2.50 16.86 -5.03
CA ARG A 188 1.64 18.03 -4.83
C ARG A 188 0.19 17.56 -4.86
N GLY A 189 -0.61 17.98 -3.87
CA GLY A 189 -1.96 17.51 -3.66
C GLY A 189 -2.02 16.05 -3.17
N LYS A 190 -3.01 15.29 -3.65
CA LYS A 190 -3.24 13.91 -3.19
C LYS A 190 -2.02 13.02 -3.50
N ILE A 191 -1.41 12.46 -2.46
CA ILE A 191 -0.31 11.50 -2.59
C ILE A 191 -0.87 10.19 -3.15
N ASN A 192 -0.37 9.78 -4.32
CA ASN A 192 -0.72 8.51 -4.91
C ASN A 192 0.21 7.42 -4.37
N GLU A 193 -0.36 6.47 -3.66
CA GLU A 193 0.34 5.33 -3.07
C GLU A 193 1.17 4.53 -4.08
N THR A 194 0.63 4.25 -5.27
CA THR A 194 1.35 3.49 -6.31
C THR A 194 2.59 4.25 -6.81
N LEU A 195 2.50 5.58 -6.91
CA LEU A 195 3.64 6.41 -7.29
C LEU A 195 4.68 6.47 -6.17
N LEU A 196 4.24 6.56 -4.91
CA LEU A 196 5.13 6.50 -3.75
C LEU A 196 5.89 5.17 -3.70
N GLN A 197 5.19 4.05 -3.92
CA GLN A 197 5.81 2.73 -4.00
C GLN A 197 6.86 2.67 -5.10
N ARG A 198 6.53 3.13 -6.33
CA ARG A 198 7.49 3.13 -7.44
C ARG A 198 8.69 4.03 -7.18
N LEU A 199 8.48 5.18 -6.56
CA LEU A 199 9.55 6.08 -6.14
C LEU A 199 10.45 5.38 -5.13
N LEU A 200 9.85 4.76 -4.11
CA LEU A 200 10.59 3.97 -3.14
C LEU A 200 11.26 2.76 -3.79
N GLU A 201 10.76 2.13 -4.86
CA GLU A 201 11.49 1.04 -5.52
C GLU A 201 12.68 1.55 -6.34
N GLY A 202 12.50 2.68 -7.02
CA GLY A 202 13.45 3.26 -7.97
C GLY A 202 14.63 4.00 -7.32
N THR A 203 14.47 4.56 -6.12
CA THR A 203 15.55 5.26 -5.41
C THR A 203 16.48 4.25 -4.74
N PRO A 204 17.76 4.12 -5.11
CA PRO A 204 18.69 3.21 -4.41
C PRO A 204 18.76 3.52 -2.91
N PRO A 205 19.00 2.53 -2.04
CA PRO A 205 19.19 2.78 -0.61
C PRO A 205 20.35 3.77 -0.43
N ALA A 206 20.17 4.74 0.46
CA ALA A 206 21.26 5.64 0.84
C ALA A 206 22.33 4.75 1.49
N GLU A 207 23.38 4.43 0.73
CA GLU A 207 24.55 3.79 1.30
C GLU A 207 25.08 4.76 2.37
N THR A 208 25.09 4.30 3.62
CA THR A 208 25.78 5.01 4.70
C THR A 208 27.16 5.36 4.20
N THR A 209 27.38 6.64 3.88
CA THR A 209 28.68 7.21 3.57
C THR A 209 29.50 7.12 4.85
N THR A 210 30.02 5.93 5.15
CA THR A 210 31.12 5.73 6.06
C THR A 210 32.31 6.36 5.37
N THR A 211 32.56 7.61 5.76
CA THR A 211 33.87 8.26 5.87
C THR A 211 35.01 7.30 5.53
N ARG A 212 35.46 7.34 4.28
CA ARG A 212 36.80 6.92 3.91
C ARG A 212 37.72 8.06 4.35
N ALA A 213 38.17 7.99 5.59
CA ALA A 213 39.31 8.75 6.09
C ALA A 213 40.46 7.77 6.32
#